data_AF-A0A9E4C5N8-F1
#
_entry.id   AF-A0A9E4C5N8-F1
#
_cell.length_a   1.000
_cell.length_b   1.000
_cell.length_c   1.000
_cell.angle_alpha   90.00
_cell.angle_beta   90.00
_cell.angle_gamma   90.00
#
_symmetry.space_group_name_H-M   'P 1'
#
loop_
_entity.id
_entity.type
_entity.pdbx_description
1 polymer ?
#
loop_
_entity_poly.entity_id
_entity_poly.type
_entity_poly.pdbx_seq_one_letter_code
_entity_poly.pdbx_strand_id
1 'polypeptide(L)'
;MSAQKFLLLRADIDRTLAQITAVVAEGRETLEKIDGSPTTLELRGIGSILHDFYTGIEQLLEHLAGELDGEIPVGADWHVQLLGRMTSEIESVRPAVLSSDLADALRPYLRFRHLFRNIYGIQLRWELCRGLATEMGNVWEKFHGEMEAFKDVLKSLHAGCS
;
A
#
# COMPACT_ATOMS: atom_id res chain seq x y z
N MET A 1 3.02 -19.68 14.48
CA MET A 1 1.68 -19.51 13.83
C MET A 1 1.15 -20.88 13.41
N SER A 2 -0.16 -21.15 13.53
CA SER A 2 -0.73 -22.44 13.06
C SER A 2 -0.85 -22.49 11.53
N ALA A 3 -0.85 -23.68 10.94
CA ALA A 3 -1.00 -23.87 9.48
C ALA A 3 -2.28 -23.22 8.93
N GLN A 4 -3.38 -23.30 9.68
CA GLN A 4 -4.64 -22.65 9.31
C GLN A 4 -4.51 -21.12 9.27
N LYS A 5 -3.87 -20.53 10.29
CA LYS A 5 -3.68 -19.08 10.39
C LYS A 5 -2.80 -18.54 9.25
N PHE A 6 -1.79 -19.33 8.85
CA PHE A 6 -0.97 -19.05 7.67
C PHE A 6 -1.77 -19.00 6.36
N LEU A 7 -2.63 -20.01 6.11
CA LEU A 7 -3.43 -20.07 4.89
C LEU A 7 -4.43 -18.91 4.80
N LEU A 8 -5.00 -18.50 5.93
CA LEU A 8 -5.87 -17.33 6.02
C LEU A 8 -5.11 -16.06 5.66
N LEU A 9 -3.95 -15.81 6.28
CA LEU A 9 -3.13 -14.64 5.99
C LEU A 9 -2.78 -14.54 4.50
N ARG A 10 -2.43 -15.66 3.86
CA ARG A 10 -2.14 -15.67 2.42
C ARG A 10 -3.37 -15.33 1.57
N ALA A 11 -4.53 -15.91 1.90
CA ALA A 11 -5.77 -15.61 1.20
C ALA A 11 -6.20 -14.13 1.39
N ASP A 12 -5.94 -13.57 2.56
CA ASP A 12 -6.19 -12.15 2.85
C ASP A 12 -5.26 -11.25 2.03
N ILE A 13 -3.96 -11.58 1.92
CA ILE A 13 -3.02 -10.88 1.01
C ILE A 13 -3.54 -10.95 -0.43
N ASP A 14 -3.86 -12.14 -0.95
CA ASP A 14 -4.32 -12.32 -2.32
C ASP A 14 -5.58 -11.49 -2.62
N ARG A 15 -6.54 -11.47 -1.69
CA ARG A 15 -7.77 -10.68 -1.81
C ARG A 15 -7.45 -9.18 -1.86
N THR A 16 -6.61 -8.70 -0.95
CA THR A 16 -6.25 -7.27 -0.90
C THR A 16 -5.46 -6.85 -2.13
N LEU A 17 -4.56 -7.70 -2.64
CA LEU A 17 -3.84 -7.41 -3.89
C LEU A 17 -4.79 -7.28 -5.08
N ALA A 18 -5.81 -8.14 -5.18
CA ALA A 18 -6.82 -8.06 -6.24
C ALA A 18 -7.64 -6.76 -6.14
N GLN A 19 -8.00 -6.33 -4.93
CA GLN A 19 -8.71 -5.07 -4.70
C GLN A 19 -7.87 -3.86 -5.11
N ILE A 20 -6.60 -3.82 -4.72
CA ILE A 20 -5.71 -2.70 -5.10
C ILE A 20 -5.47 -2.71 -6.61
N THR A 21 -5.36 -3.88 -7.25
CA THR A 21 -5.26 -3.99 -8.72
C THR A 21 -6.43 -3.29 -9.41
N ALA A 22 -7.65 -3.49 -8.92
CA ALA A 22 -8.84 -2.84 -9.46
C ALA A 22 -8.78 -1.31 -9.33
N VAL A 23 -8.34 -0.80 -8.16
CA VAL A 23 -8.14 0.65 -7.93
C VAL A 23 -7.08 1.22 -8.88
N VAL A 24 -5.98 0.49 -9.10
CA VAL A 24 -4.92 0.92 -10.02
C VAL A 24 -5.42 0.97 -11.47
N ALA A 25 -6.21 -0.03 -11.88
CA ALA A 25 -6.83 -0.06 -13.20
C ALA A 25 -7.80 1.13 -13.39
N GLU A 26 -8.65 1.40 -12.40
CA GLU A 26 -9.58 2.54 -12.41
C GLU A 26 -8.82 3.88 -12.50
N GLY A 27 -7.72 4.03 -11.76
CA GLY A 27 -6.91 5.25 -11.83
C GLY A 27 -6.18 5.45 -13.15
N ARG A 28 -5.68 4.37 -13.76
CA ARG A 28 -5.10 4.42 -15.12
C ARG A 28 -6.15 4.87 -16.13
N GLU A 29 -7.32 4.22 -16.14
CA GLU A 29 -8.42 4.56 -17.05
C GLU A 29 -8.92 6.00 -16.84
N THR A 30 -9.04 6.44 -15.59
CA THR A 30 -9.46 7.81 -15.26
C THR A 30 -8.43 8.84 -15.72
N LEU A 31 -7.14 8.57 -15.52
CA LEU A 31 -6.06 9.47 -15.94
C LEU A 31 -6.01 9.61 -17.47
N GLU A 32 -6.20 8.51 -18.21
CA GLU A 32 -6.21 8.50 -19.67
C GLU A 32 -7.35 9.34 -20.28
N LYS A 33 -8.49 9.44 -19.58
CA LYS A 33 -9.66 10.20 -20.04
C LYS A 33 -9.55 11.70 -19.80
N ILE A 34 -8.65 12.14 -18.92
CA ILE A 34 -8.46 13.56 -18.60
C ILE A 34 -7.55 14.20 -19.65
N ASP A 35 -8.13 15.04 -20.52
CA ASP A 35 -7.37 15.86 -21.46
C ASP A 35 -7.14 17.27 -20.88
N GLY A 36 -5.88 17.65 -20.70
CA GLY A 36 -5.50 18.96 -20.17
C GLY A 36 -5.78 19.15 -18.67
N SER A 37 -6.64 20.12 -18.33
CA SER A 37 -6.95 20.48 -16.95
C SER A 37 -8.25 19.80 -16.49
N PRO A 38 -8.25 19.08 -15.36
CA PRO A 38 -9.43 18.37 -14.90
C PRO A 38 -10.48 19.35 -14.37
N THR A 39 -11.74 18.97 -14.52
CA THR A 39 -12.85 19.52 -13.74
C THR A 39 -12.64 19.26 -12.25
N THR A 40 -13.38 19.98 -11.40
CA THR A 40 -13.33 19.74 -9.94
C THR A 40 -13.73 18.31 -9.58
N LEU A 41 -14.67 17.72 -10.33
CA LEU A 41 -15.14 16.34 -10.10
C LEU A 41 -14.06 15.32 -10.47
N GLU A 42 -13.45 15.45 -11.65
CA GLU A 42 -12.35 14.56 -12.08
C GLU A 42 -11.15 14.64 -11.14
N LEU A 43 -10.79 15.85 -10.71
CA LEU A 43 -9.69 16.05 -9.76
C LEU A 43 -9.99 15.40 -8.40
N ARG A 44 -11.24 15.49 -7.91
CA ARG A 44 -11.67 14.77 -6.71
C ARG A 44 -11.69 13.26 -6.92
N GLY A 45 -12.09 12.79 -8.09
CA GLY A 45 -12.09 11.37 -8.46
C GLY A 45 -10.69 10.78 -8.41
N ILE A 46 -9.72 11.38 -9.12
CA ILE A 46 -8.31 10.97 -9.06
C ILE A 46 -7.78 11.04 -7.63
N GLY A 47 -8.12 12.10 -6.88
CA GLY A 47 -7.72 12.20 -5.48
C GLY A 47 -8.26 11.06 -4.61
N SER A 48 -9.51 10.64 -4.82
CA SER A 48 -10.09 9.49 -4.13
C SER A 48 -9.37 8.20 -4.49
N ILE A 49 -9.12 7.96 -5.78
CA ILE A 49 -8.42 6.76 -6.25
C ILE A 49 -7.02 6.66 -5.64
N LEU A 50 -6.27 7.75 -5.61
CA LEU A 50 -4.94 7.81 -4.98
C LEU A 50 -4.99 7.56 -3.47
N HIS A 51 -6.04 8.06 -2.81
CA HIS A 51 -6.29 7.81 -1.40
C HIS A 51 -6.58 6.32 -1.13
N ASP A 52 -7.43 5.71 -1.96
CA ASP A 52 -7.83 4.32 -1.84
C ASP A 52 -6.65 3.37 -2.14
N PHE A 53 -5.84 3.70 -3.16
CA PHE A 53 -4.62 2.96 -3.50
C PHE A 53 -3.70 2.81 -2.29
N TYR A 54 -3.37 3.92 -1.64
CA TYR A 54 -2.47 3.88 -0.48
C TYR A 54 -3.14 3.30 0.76
N THR A 55 -4.44 3.54 0.95
CA THR A 55 -5.19 2.99 2.09
C THR A 55 -5.22 1.46 2.02
N GLY A 56 -5.42 0.86 0.84
CA GLY A 56 -5.35 -0.59 0.67
C GLY A 56 -3.97 -1.16 1.00
N ILE A 57 -2.89 -0.51 0.54
CA ILE A 57 -1.52 -0.89 0.89
C ILE A 57 -1.30 -0.81 2.39
N GLU A 58 -1.65 0.31 3.02
CA GLU A 58 -1.46 0.54 4.45
C GLU A 58 -2.21 -0.49 5.31
N GLN A 59 -3.47 -0.79 4.97
CA GLN A 59 -4.26 -1.80 5.66
C GLN A 59 -3.64 -3.19 5.56
N LEU A 60 -3.06 -3.54 4.41
CA LEU A 60 -2.35 -4.80 4.25
C LEU A 60 -1.12 -4.85 5.15
N LEU A 61 -0.31 -3.79 5.17
CA LEU A 61 0.88 -3.72 6.02
C LEU A 61 0.52 -3.75 7.51
N GLU A 62 -0.57 -3.09 7.91
CA GLU A 62 -1.10 -3.12 9.27
C GLU A 62 -1.51 -4.54 9.66
N HIS A 63 -2.22 -5.24 8.77
CA HIS A 63 -2.62 -6.62 8.98
C HIS A 63 -1.40 -7.55 9.12
N LEU A 64 -0.40 -7.41 8.24
CA LEU A 64 0.85 -8.19 8.32
C LEU A 64 1.58 -7.94 9.65
N ALA A 65 1.69 -6.68 10.08
CA ALA A 65 2.30 -6.35 11.36
C ALA A 65 1.53 -6.97 12.54
N GLY A 66 0.20 -6.86 12.56
CA GLY A 66 -0.62 -7.46 13.61
C GLY A 66 -0.49 -8.99 13.68
N GLU A 67 -0.42 -9.65 12.52
CA GLU A 67 -0.37 -11.11 12.45
C GLU A 67 1.02 -11.71 12.70
N LEU A 68 2.07 -11.02 12.26
CA LEU A 68 3.45 -11.50 12.32
C LEU A 68 4.25 -10.87 13.46
N ASP A 69 4.15 -9.56 13.65
CA ASP A 69 4.90 -8.82 14.68
C ASP A 69 4.17 -8.86 16.04
N GLY A 70 2.86 -9.16 16.02
CA GLY A 70 2.00 -9.23 17.22
C GLY A 70 1.53 -7.88 17.75
N GLU A 71 2.02 -6.79 17.16
CA GLU A 71 1.66 -5.41 17.50
C GLU A 71 1.79 -4.47 16.29
N ILE A 72 1.02 -3.39 16.33
CA ILE A 72 1.11 -2.28 15.37
C ILE A 72 1.61 -1.02 16.08
N PRO A 73 2.33 -0.12 15.38
CA PRO A 73 2.69 1.18 15.94
C PRO A 73 1.46 1.96 16.40
N VAL A 74 1.65 2.85 17.39
CA VAL A 74 0.57 3.68 17.97
C VAL A 74 0.97 5.16 17.99
N GLY A 75 -0.02 6.04 18.18
CA GLY A 75 0.18 7.50 18.23
C GLY A 75 0.01 8.19 16.88
N ALA A 76 0.22 9.51 16.82
CA ALA A 76 -0.11 10.32 15.64
C ALA A 76 0.67 9.92 14.37
N ASP A 77 1.91 9.47 14.52
CA ASP A 77 2.82 9.12 13.41
C ASP A 77 2.89 7.62 13.14
N TRP A 78 1.91 6.84 13.62
CA TRP A 78 1.92 5.38 13.51
C TRP A 78 2.06 4.90 12.07
N HIS A 79 1.44 5.61 11.12
CA HIS A 79 1.50 5.34 9.69
C HIS A 79 2.93 5.35 9.13
N VAL A 80 3.73 6.33 9.55
CA VAL A 80 5.13 6.48 9.12
C VAL A 80 6.00 5.40 9.74
N GLN A 81 5.75 5.10 11.02
CA GLN A 81 6.44 4.05 11.75
C GLN A 81 6.14 2.66 11.17
N LEU A 82 4.89 2.42 10.77
CA LEU A 82 4.48 1.16 10.13
C LEU A 82 5.27 0.96 8.84
N LEU A 83 5.29 1.97 7.95
CA LEU A 83 6.02 1.87 6.69
C LEU A 83 7.52 1.60 6.90
N GLY A 84 8.15 2.25 7.88
CA GLY A 84 9.54 1.98 8.24
C GLY A 84 9.76 0.60 8.88
N ARG A 85 8.83 0.12 9.70
CA ARG A 85 8.90 -1.22 10.31
C ARG A 85 8.84 -2.34 9.26
N MET A 86 8.13 -2.11 8.15
CA MET A 86 8.01 -3.08 7.06
C MET A 86 9.31 -3.24 6.25
N THR A 87 10.25 -2.29 6.33
CA THR A 87 11.57 -2.42 5.68
C THR A 87 12.59 -3.16 6.53
N SER A 88 12.30 -3.38 7.80
CA SER A 88 13.21 -4.06 8.73
C SER A 88 12.94 -5.56 8.73
N GLU A 89 14.03 -6.33 8.67
CA GLU A 89 14.04 -7.71 9.13
C GLU A 89 13.90 -7.73 10.66
N ILE A 90 13.05 -8.61 11.15
CA ILE A 90 12.88 -8.87 12.58
C ILE A 90 13.35 -10.29 12.82
N GLU A 91 14.54 -10.41 13.43
CA GLU A 91 15.20 -11.69 13.68
C GLU A 91 14.25 -12.70 14.32
N SER A 92 14.22 -13.92 13.77
CA SER A 92 13.34 -15.02 14.20
C SER A 92 11.83 -14.79 14.07
N VAL A 93 11.38 -13.65 13.54
CA VAL A 93 9.95 -13.32 13.35
C VAL A 93 9.60 -13.29 11.86
N ARG A 94 10.23 -12.39 11.09
CA ARG A 94 10.03 -12.28 9.64
C ARG A 94 11.18 -11.53 8.96
N PRO A 95 11.46 -11.82 7.68
CA PRO A 95 12.28 -10.95 6.86
C PRO A 95 11.60 -9.59 6.64
N ALA A 96 12.33 -8.66 6.02
CA ALA A 96 11.75 -7.42 5.51
C ALA A 96 10.60 -7.73 4.53
N VAL A 97 9.48 -7.02 4.71
CA VAL A 97 8.29 -7.12 3.85
C VAL A 97 8.47 -6.25 2.61
N LEU A 98 9.14 -5.10 2.77
CA LEU A 98 9.37 -4.12 1.74
C LEU A 98 10.86 -3.81 1.59
N SER A 99 11.29 -3.51 0.37
CA SER A 99 12.57 -2.84 0.14
C SER A 99 12.51 -1.37 0.58
N SER A 100 13.66 -0.82 0.99
CA SER A 100 13.79 0.60 1.34
C SER A 100 13.36 1.50 0.17
N ASP A 101 13.73 1.13 -1.06
CA ASP A 101 13.38 1.87 -2.27
C ASP A 101 11.86 1.90 -2.51
N LEU A 102 11.15 0.78 -2.26
CA LEU A 102 9.70 0.77 -2.37
C LEU A 102 9.04 1.60 -1.26
N ALA A 103 9.53 1.49 -0.03
CA ALA A 103 9.04 2.33 1.06
C ALA A 103 9.19 3.82 0.74
N ASP A 104 10.33 4.23 0.17
CA ASP A 104 10.55 5.61 -0.27
C ASP A 104 9.59 6.03 -1.39
N ALA A 105 9.30 5.14 -2.35
CA ALA A 105 8.30 5.36 -3.39
C ALA A 105 6.86 5.47 -2.85
N LEU A 106 6.56 4.85 -1.70
CA LEU A 106 5.26 4.92 -1.03
C LEU A 106 5.07 6.18 -0.17
N ARG A 107 6.16 6.83 0.29
CA ARG A 107 6.08 8.04 1.15
C ARG A 107 5.25 9.20 0.53
N PRO A 108 5.36 9.51 -0.77
CA PRO A 108 4.51 10.53 -1.39
C PRO A 108 3.02 10.23 -1.27
N TYR A 109 2.63 8.96 -1.38
CA TYR A 109 1.24 8.51 -1.25
C TYR A 109 0.75 8.58 0.20
N LEU A 110 1.60 8.21 1.18
CA LEU A 110 1.32 8.43 2.61
C LEU A 110 1.01 9.90 2.88
N ARG A 111 1.88 10.80 2.41
CA ARG A 111 1.71 12.26 2.57
C ARG A 111 0.44 12.74 1.89
N PHE A 112 0.16 12.23 0.69
CA PHE A 112 -1.05 12.56 -0.06
C PHE A 112 -2.31 12.13 0.70
N ARG A 113 -2.34 10.94 1.29
CA ARG A 113 -3.45 10.46 2.12
C ARG A 113 -3.79 11.43 3.26
N HIS A 114 -2.77 11.93 3.96
CA HIS A 114 -2.99 12.94 5.02
C HIS A 114 -3.48 14.27 4.48
N LEU A 115 -2.97 14.71 3.32
CA LEU A 115 -3.46 15.91 2.65
C LEU A 115 -4.92 15.76 2.23
N PHE A 116 -5.27 14.62 1.62
CA PHE A 116 -6.60 14.36 1.06
C PHE A 116 -7.69 14.35 2.13
N ARG A 117 -7.42 13.76 3.31
CA ARG A 117 -8.34 13.78 4.45
C ARG A 117 -8.63 15.18 5.01
N ASN A 118 -7.76 16.15 4.73
CA ASN A 118 -7.86 17.53 5.23
C ASN A 118 -8.28 18.54 4.15
N ILE A 119 -8.81 18.08 3.00
CA ILE A 119 -9.16 18.92 1.84
C ILE A 119 -10.25 19.96 2.11
N TYR A 120 -10.96 19.91 3.24
CA TYR A 120 -11.99 20.90 3.61
C TYR A 120 -11.53 22.37 3.53
N GLY A 121 -10.21 22.66 3.49
CA GLY A 121 -9.65 23.99 3.19
C GLY A 121 -8.46 24.03 2.21
N ILE A 122 -8.04 22.91 1.62
CA ILE A 122 -6.88 22.84 0.70
C ILE A 122 -7.40 22.61 -0.72
N GLN A 123 -7.06 23.53 -1.63
CA GLN A 123 -7.31 23.32 -3.05
C GLN A 123 -6.40 22.19 -3.56
N LEU A 124 -7.00 21.06 -3.90
CA LEU A 124 -6.30 19.92 -4.50
C LEU A 124 -5.56 20.40 -5.76
N ARG A 125 -4.29 20.03 -5.91
CA ARG A 125 -3.46 20.49 -7.02
C ARG A 125 -3.35 19.40 -8.08
N TRP A 126 -3.75 19.73 -9.32
CA TRP A 126 -3.71 18.78 -10.42
C TRP A 126 -2.31 18.17 -10.63
N GLU A 127 -1.25 18.98 -10.69
CA GLU A 127 0.10 18.49 -10.92
C GLU A 127 0.57 17.46 -9.88
N LEU A 128 0.15 17.61 -8.61
CA LEU A 128 0.45 16.62 -7.56
C LEU A 128 -0.30 15.30 -7.82
N CYS A 129 -1.60 15.38 -8.08
CA CYS A 129 -2.43 14.22 -8.37
C CYS A 129 -1.96 13.49 -9.64
N ARG A 130 -1.66 14.24 -10.71
CA ARG A 130 -1.17 13.71 -11.97
C ARG A 130 0.14 12.97 -11.78
N GLY A 131 1.12 13.57 -11.09
CA GLY A 131 2.41 12.92 -10.83
C GLY A 131 2.26 11.60 -10.07
N LEU A 132 1.45 11.58 -9.01
CA LEU A 132 1.18 10.35 -8.26
C LEU A 132 0.42 9.31 -9.07
N ALA A 133 -0.55 9.72 -9.88
CA ALA A 133 -1.34 8.82 -10.71
C ALA A 133 -0.51 8.21 -11.85
N THR A 134 0.40 8.98 -12.45
CA THR A 134 1.35 8.50 -13.45
C THR A 134 2.29 7.43 -12.88
N GLU A 135 2.85 7.65 -11.69
CA GLU A 135 3.75 6.68 -11.06
C GLU A 135 3.05 5.50 -10.38
N MET A 136 1.73 5.60 -10.14
CA MET A 136 0.95 4.61 -9.39
C MET A 136 1.12 3.19 -9.96
N GLY A 137 1.15 3.07 -11.29
CA GLY A 137 1.36 1.80 -11.97
C GLY A 137 2.71 1.15 -11.64
N ASN A 138 3.80 1.92 -11.72
CA ASN A 138 5.15 1.43 -11.45
C ASN A 138 5.31 1.03 -9.97
N VAL A 139 4.79 1.86 -9.07
CA VAL A 139 4.81 1.58 -7.62
C VAL A 139 3.98 0.34 -7.29
N TRP A 140 2.82 0.20 -7.93
CA TRP A 140 1.98 -0.98 -7.78
C TRP A 140 2.67 -2.26 -8.24
N GLU A 141 3.27 -2.27 -9.43
CA GLU A 141 3.96 -3.45 -9.97
C GLU A 141 5.10 -3.90 -9.05
N LYS A 142 5.86 -2.93 -8.51
CA LYS A 142 6.90 -3.22 -7.53
C LYS A 142 6.33 -3.78 -6.22
N PHE A 143 5.31 -3.15 -5.67
CA PHE A 143 4.65 -3.60 -4.44
C PHE A 143 4.07 -5.01 -4.58
N HIS A 144 3.33 -5.25 -5.67
CA HIS A 144 2.76 -6.57 -5.97
C HIS A 144 3.86 -7.64 -6.06
N GLY A 145 4.96 -7.35 -6.78
CA GLY A 145 6.09 -8.28 -6.89
C GLY A 145 6.74 -8.61 -5.54
N GLU A 146 6.96 -7.60 -4.69
CA GLU A 146 7.50 -7.82 -3.35
C GLU A 146 6.54 -8.60 -2.45
N MET A 147 5.22 -8.41 -2.58
CA MET A 147 4.22 -9.19 -1.85
C MET A 147 4.16 -10.65 -2.31
N GLU A 148 4.28 -10.92 -3.61
CA GLU A 148 4.41 -12.29 -4.14
C GLU A 148 5.66 -12.98 -3.58
N ALA A 149 6.81 -12.31 -3.64
CA ALA A 149 8.06 -12.84 -3.08
C ALA A 149 7.94 -13.08 -1.57
N PHE A 150 7.32 -12.16 -0.83
CA PHE A 150 7.12 -12.31 0.61
C PHE A 150 6.21 -13.50 0.94
N LYS A 151 5.11 -13.71 0.21
CA LYS A 151 4.25 -14.90 0.35
C LYS A 151 5.02 -16.20 0.16
N ASP A 152 5.96 -16.24 -0.77
CA ASP A 152 6.80 -17.42 -1.00
C ASP A 152 7.77 -17.67 0.16
N VAL A 153 8.38 -16.63 0.70
CA VAL A 153 9.24 -16.77 1.89
C VAL A 153 8.43 -17.27 3.10
N LEU A 154 7.21 -16.77 3.29
CA LEU A 154 6.34 -17.25 4.37
C LEU A 154 6.01 -18.76 4.22
N LYS A 155 5.89 -19.29 2.99
CA LYS A 155 5.71 -20.74 2.76
C LYS A 155 6.93 -21.54 3.25
N SER A 156 8.14 -21.08 2.93
CA SER A 156 9.38 -21.75 3.32
C SER A 156 9.59 -21.78 4.84
N LEU A 157 9.23 -20.69 5.54
CA LEU A 157 9.27 -20.62 7.00
C LEU A 157 8.31 -21.62 7.67
N HIS A 158 7.15 -21.87 7.06
CA HIS A 158 6.20 -22.85 7.58
C HIS A 158 6.65 -24.30 7.34
N ALA A 159 7.23 -24.59 6.15
CA ALA A 159 7.69 -25.93 5.79
C ALA A 159 8.87 -26.43 6.63
N GLY A 160 9.69 -25.52 7.18
CA GLY A 160 10.83 -25.86 8.06
C GLY A 160 10.48 -26.09 9.53
N CYS A 161 9.24 -25.82 9.94
CA CYS A 161 8.76 -26.00 11.33
C CYS A 161 7.83 -27.21 11.50
N SER A 162 7.74 -28.08 10.49
CA SER A 162 6.95 -29.33 10.51
C SER A 162 7.82 -30.55 10.75
#